data_AF-A0AAV8UKL6-F1
#
_entry.id   AF-A0AAV8UKL6-F1
#
_cell.length_a   1.000
_cell.length_b   1.000
_cell.length_c   1.000
_cell.angle_alpha   90.00
_cell.angle_beta   90.00
_cell.angle_gamma   90.00
#
_symmetry.space_group_name_H-M   'P 1'
#
loop_
_entity.id
_entity.type
_entity.pdbx_description
1 polymer ?
#
loop_
_entity_poly.entity_id
_entity_poly.type
_entity_poly.pdbx_seq_one_letter_code
_entity_poly.pdbx_strand_id
1 'polypeptide(L)'
;MNAVDEEYSPPDDDARYVETVNRALRDGDSSGRHLRETLARDELTGLARVPNSIRGAIWNFLLLSTKGNRELFGSISDEQFRESANESFGIMEEVMRDQLEVDAKRTRPSLKRFRGQESKNDLVRILAAFCEKENLRYVQGINEIVAMFMLLQDLGHSPKIVCELLSSFLHDFASWDLESSDESDTSSLAFHKLKYCFRSFRILLQYHDSELFNRLESMGLEPNMYATSWFVTLFARNFSVEATFALWDNVIVGNDRSDFFFFATALLVSRRELLMQVNDAHLPEEILNLRAETKGEVSALWAWGMKLKQNTPNSFVDMLSSPLTMCGLQDVPDKDPVLMTVNVDDIFGDPNKQFLIWDCRTMREFESGRIARAAHLELDGLRFGSREDAVKDLESVIAKNEPLRISGTHVCLVGSGIPAEDAFDVIPAATCLTKNGFRYISFLKGGFPEALTKSPEQVTDLSHAKLEAGISLRKRQEERSLYARERGVPDGVIALVNRTDSEVTDMVDKAKGTIERFGSEIRSALANQIAQRNRKKGEEELQDDEETG
;
A
#
# COMPACT_ATOMS: atom_id res chain seq x y z
N MET A 1 22.35 5.68 1.95
CA MET A 1 22.94 7.03 1.75
C MET A 1 21.81 7.97 1.34
N ASN A 2 21.78 9.23 1.80
CA ASN A 2 20.81 10.21 1.28
C ASN A 2 20.98 10.32 -0.25
N ALA A 3 19.92 10.65 -0.99
CA ALA A 3 20.08 11.04 -2.39
C ALA A 3 21.14 12.15 -2.48
N VAL A 4 21.97 12.14 -3.51
CA VAL A 4 22.90 13.24 -3.74
C VAL A 4 22.04 14.42 -4.14
N ASP A 5 21.75 15.30 -3.18
CA ASP A 5 20.99 16.51 -3.44
C ASP A 5 21.86 17.46 -4.26
N GLU A 6 21.63 17.48 -5.57
CA GLU A 6 22.09 18.55 -6.46
C GLU A 6 21.27 19.82 -6.22
N GLU A 7 21.86 20.97 -6.55
CA GLU A 7 21.16 22.25 -6.41
C GLU A 7 19.93 22.25 -7.34
N TYR A 8 18.73 22.27 -6.76
CA TYR A 8 17.49 22.27 -7.51
C TYR A 8 17.26 23.63 -8.16
N SER A 9 17.33 23.66 -9.49
CA SER A 9 16.94 24.81 -10.31
C SER A 9 15.69 24.44 -11.11
N PRO A 10 14.49 24.79 -10.65
CA PRO A 10 13.27 24.48 -11.38
C PRO A 10 13.25 25.14 -12.76
N PRO A 11 12.58 24.54 -13.76
CA PRO A 11 12.33 25.21 -15.03
C PRO A 11 11.41 26.43 -14.84
N ASP A 12 11.53 27.41 -15.73
CA ASP A 12 10.65 28.57 -15.75
C ASP A 12 9.21 28.15 -15.98
N ASP A 13 8.30 28.75 -15.20
CA ASP A 13 6.87 28.51 -15.36
C ASP A 13 6.29 29.31 -16.54
N ASP A 14 5.23 28.78 -17.16
CA ASP A 14 4.39 29.55 -18.08
C ASP A 14 3.64 30.66 -17.32
N ALA A 15 4.03 31.90 -17.55
CA ALA A 15 3.45 33.09 -16.91
C ALA A 15 1.92 33.19 -17.07
N ARG A 16 1.35 32.74 -18.19
CA ARG A 16 -0.11 32.76 -18.38
C ARG A 16 -0.80 31.74 -17.48
N TYR A 17 -0.18 30.59 -17.31
CA TYR A 17 -0.70 29.55 -16.42
C TYR A 17 -0.55 29.98 -14.95
N VAL A 18 0.59 30.56 -14.57
CA VAL A 18 0.78 31.16 -13.22
C VAL A 18 -0.30 32.17 -12.90
N GLU A 19 -0.64 33.08 -13.83
CA GLU A 19 -1.73 34.05 -13.59
C GLU A 19 -3.10 33.38 -13.45
N THR A 20 -3.34 32.29 -14.17
CA THR A 20 -4.57 31.50 -14.04
C THR A 20 -4.68 30.87 -12.65
N VAL A 21 -3.59 30.29 -12.14
CA VAL A 21 -3.53 29.71 -10.80
C VAL A 21 -3.64 30.79 -9.71
N ASN A 22 -2.98 31.94 -9.90
CA ASN A 22 -3.11 33.09 -8.99
C ASN A 22 -4.55 33.61 -8.90
N ARG A 23 -5.29 33.62 -10.02
CA ARG A 23 -6.72 33.94 -10.01
C ARG A 23 -7.50 32.92 -9.20
N ALA A 24 -7.25 31.62 -9.41
CA ALA A 24 -7.89 30.55 -8.64
C ALA A 24 -7.56 30.61 -7.14
N LEU A 25 -6.38 31.08 -6.75
CA LEU A 25 -6.01 31.33 -5.34
C LEU A 25 -6.79 32.49 -4.72
N ARG A 26 -7.01 33.58 -5.47
CA ARG A 26 -7.75 34.78 -5.00
C ARG A 26 -9.25 34.53 -4.93
N ASP A 27 -9.79 33.91 -5.96
CA ASP A 27 -11.23 33.69 -6.14
C ASP A 27 -11.68 32.34 -5.55
N GLY A 28 -10.73 31.58 -5.01
CA GLY A 28 -10.92 30.22 -4.51
C GLY A 28 -11.87 30.14 -3.32
N ASP A 29 -12.71 29.11 -3.34
CA ASP A 29 -13.62 28.80 -2.26
C ASP A 29 -12.86 28.29 -1.03
N SER A 30 -13.49 28.36 0.15
CA SER A 30 -12.87 27.88 1.39
C SER A 30 -12.53 26.39 1.37
N SER A 31 -13.10 25.58 0.47
CA SER A 31 -12.72 24.17 0.34
C SER A 31 -11.50 23.92 -0.57
N GLY A 32 -11.08 24.94 -1.32
CA GLY A 32 -9.98 24.86 -2.29
C GLY A 32 -10.29 23.98 -3.50
N ARG A 33 -11.55 23.64 -3.75
CA ARG A 33 -11.98 22.80 -4.87
C ARG A 33 -11.61 23.43 -6.21
N HIS A 34 -11.90 24.72 -6.38
CA HIS A 34 -11.62 25.40 -7.65
C HIS A 34 -10.11 25.43 -7.98
N LEU A 35 -9.28 25.60 -6.95
CA LEU A 35 -7.83 25.52 -7.11
C LEU A 35 -7.39 24.10 -7.50
N ARG A 36 -7.90 23.06 -6.83
CA ARG A 36 -7.59 21.66 -7.17
C ARG A 36 -7.99 21.31 -8.61
N GLU A 37 -9.15 21.80 -9.07
CA GLU A 37 -9.59 21.66 -10.47
C GLU A 37 -8.67 22.38 -11.45
N THR A 38 -8.16 23.57 -11.09
CA THR A 38 -7.22 24.33 -11.92
C THR A 38 -5.84 23.65 -12.00
N LEU A 39 -5.44 22.99 -10.91
CA LEU A 39 -4.22 22.19 -10.78
C LEU A 39 -4.40 20.75 -11.27
N ALA A 40 -5.52 20.45 -11.95
CA ALA A 40 -5.86 19.12 -12.43
C ALA A 40 -4.70 18.48 -13.20
N ARG A 41 -4.72 17.15 -13.18
CA ARG A 41 -3.63 16.31 -13.68
C ARG A 41 -3.37 16.61 -15.15
N ASP A 42 -2.10 16.83 -15.46
CA ASP A 42 -1.62 16.95 -16.83
C ASP A 42 -1.87 15.64 -17.57
N GLU A 43 -2.45 15.71 -18.78
CA GLU A 43 -2.84 14.52 -19.54
C GLU A 43 -1.64 13.65 -19.94
N LEU A 44 -0.47 14.25 -20.13
CA LEU A 44 0.74 13.56 -20.57
C LEU A 44 1.45 12.86 -19.41
N THR A 45 1.59 13.55 -18.27
CA THR A 45 2.35 13.08 -17.11
C THR A 45 1.48 12.47 -16.01
N GLY A 46 0.17 12.70 -16.03
CA GLY A 46 -0.75 12.27 -14.98
C GLY A 46 -0.52 12.97 -13.63
N LEU A 47 0.37 13.97 -13.57
CA LEU A 47 0.75 14.69 -12.37
C LEU A 47 0.00 16.01 -12.23
N ALA A 48 -0.21 16.46 -10.98
CA ALA A 48 -0.74 17.79 -10.68
C ALA A 48 0.15 18.90 -11.27
N ARG A 49 -0.49 19.94 -11.81
CA ARG A 49 0.19 21.05 -12.51
C ARG A 49 0.49 22.21 -11.55
N VAL A 50 1.43 22.01 -10.62
CA VAL A 50 1.83 23.05 -9.66
C VAL A 50 3.01 23.88 -10.23
N PRO A 51 2.84 25.20 -10.46
CA PRO A 51 3.95 26.08 -10.87
C PRO A 51 5.00 26.23 -9.77
N ASN A 52 6.28 26.26 -10.12
CA ASN A 52 7.39 26.31 -9.18
C ASN A 52 7.47 27.64 -8.42
N SER A 53 7.23 28.75 -9.12
CA SER A 53 7.35 30.12 -8.63
C SER A 53 6.32 30.49 -7.56
N ILE A 54 5.21 29.75 -7.47
CA ILE A 54 4.13 30.00 -6.51
C ILE A 54 3.72 28.73 -5.75
N ARG A 55 4.59 27.69 -5.74
CA ARG A 55 4.31 26.40 -5.08
C ARG A 55 4.00 26.59 -3.60
N GLY A 56 4.77 27.42 -2.91
CA GLY A 56 4.57 27.67 -1.49
C GLY A 56 3.23 28.31 -1.20
N ALA A 57 2.81 29.30 -1.99
CA ALA A 57 1.49 29.92 -1.88
C ALA A 57 0.35 28.91 -2.07
N ILE A 58 0.49 28.00 -3.04
CA ILE A 58 -0.49 26.93 -3.31
C ILE A 58 -0.56 25.96 -2.12
N TRP A 59 0.58 25.46 -1.65
CA TRP A 59 0.63 24.53 -0.52
C TRP A 59 0.09 25.18 0.76
N ASN A 60 0.47 26.43 1.04
CA ASN A 60 -0.05 27.23 2.14
C ASN A 60 -1.58 27.36 2.08
N PHE A 61 -2.13 27.63 0.90
CA PHE A 61 -3.58 27.69 0.74
C PHE A 61 -4.25 26.33 1.00
N LEU A 62 -3.77 25.26 0.35
CA LEU A 62 -4.38 23.93 0.41
C LEU A 62 -4.27 23.27 1.78
N LEU A 63 -3.16 23.49 2.51
CA LEU A 63 -2.92 22.90 3.82
C LEU A 63 -3.49 23.74 4.97
N LEU A 64 -3.52 25.06 4.87
CA LEU A 64 -3.87 25.93 6.02
C LEU A 64 -5.16 26.70 5.78
N SER A 65 -5.29 27.36 4.62
CA SER A 65 -6.42 28.27 4.37
C SER A 65 -7.75 27.55 4.18
N THR A 66 -7.72 26.29 3.73
CA THR A 66 -8.91 25.44 3.60
C THR A 66 -9.52 25.02 4.95
N LYS A 67 -8.75 25.14 6.03
CA LYS A 67 -9.13 24.70 7.38
C LYS A 67 -9.63 25.82 8.29
N GLY A 68 -9.86 27.03 7.74
CA GLY A 68 -10.26 28.19 8.53
C GLY A 68 -9.11 28.84 9.32
N ASN A 69 -7.87 28.33 9.21
CA ASN A 69 -6.67 28.88 9.86
C ASN A 69 -6.14 30.17 9.21
N ARG A 70 -6.99 30.94 8.51
CA ARG A 70 -6.59 32.20 7.88
C ARG A 70 -6.15 33.26 8.91
N GLU A 71 -6.63 33.18 10.14
CA GLU A 71 -6.35 34.14 11.21
C GLU A 71 -5.08 33.85 12.03
N LEU A 72 -4.48 32.65 11.94
CA LEU A 72 -3.25 32.31 12.70
C LEU A 72 -2.01 33.11 12.26
N PHE A 73 -2.03 33.68 11.06
CA PHE A 73 -0.91 34.42 10.53
C PHE A 73 -0.76 35.83 11.13
N GLY A 74 -1.78 36.37 11.80
CA GLY A 74 -1.83 37.78 12.19
C GLY A 74 -1.33 38.14 13.60
N SER A 75 -1.15 37.19 14.53
CA SER A 75 -0.92 37.53 15.94
C SER A 75 0.55 37.75 16.34
N ILE A 76 1.49 37.00 15.75
CA ILE A 76 2.92 37.08 16.07
C ILE A 76 3.77 37.27 14.82
N SER A 77 4.80 38.11 14.91
CA SER A 77 5.82 38.32 13.89
C SER A 77 6.82 37.16 13.84
N ASP A 78 7.61 37.08 12.76
CA ASP A 78 8.71 36.11 12.65
C ASP A 78 9.75 36.27 13.77
N GLU A 79 9.96 37.49 14.26
CA GLU A 79 10.89 37.75 15.37
C GLU A 79 10.33 37.19 16.68
N GLN A 80 9.05 37.46 16.97
CA GLN A 80 8.38 36.92 18.15
C GLN A 80 8.32 35.39 18.11
N PHE A 81 8.15 34.80 16.91
CA PHE A 81 8.24 33.35 16.73
C PHE A 81 9.64 32.83 17.07
N ARG A 82 10.70 33.49 16.59
CA ARG A 82 12.09 33.08 16.89
C ARG A 82 12.38 33.19 18.38
N GLU A 83 11.96 34.25 19.04
CA GLU A 83 12.11 34.45 20.49
C GLU A 83 11.42 33.32 21.25
N SER A 84 10.12 33.09 20.99
CA SER A 84 9.35 32.01 21.61
C SER A 84 10.01 30.65 21.38
N ALA A 85 10.38 30.33 20.13
CA ALA A 85 11.00 29.04 19.81
C ALA A 85 12.36 28.83 20.49
N ASN A 86 13.14 29.90 20.71
CA ASN A 86 14.39 29.83 21.47
C ASN A 86 14.13 29.58 22.95
N GLU A 87 13.07 30.16 23.52
CA GLU A 87 12.64 29.88 24.91
C GLU A 87 12.22 28.42 25.05
N SER A 88 11.38 27.92 24.14
CA SER A 88 10.98 26.52 24.06
C SER A 88 12.20 25.61 23.95
N PHE A 89 13.11 25.92 23.03
CA PHE A 89 14.36 25.19 22.89
C PHE A 89 15.21 25.24 24.16
N GLY A 90 15.24 26.35 24.92
CA GLY A 90 16.00 26.48 26.15
C GLY A 90 15.50 25.60 27.30
N ILE A 91 14.20 25.30 27.35
CA ILE A 91 13.57 24.48 28.40
C ILE A 91 13.48 22.99 28.06
N MET A 92 13.72 22.61 26.80
CA MET A 92 13.72 21.21 26.36
C MET A 92 14.81 20.36 27.04
N GLU A 93 14.53 19.07 27.20
CA GLU A 93 15.50 18.10 27.71
C GLU A 93 16.80 18.13 26.88
N GLU A 94 17.95 18.10 27.56
CA GLU A 94 19.28 18.19 26.93
C GLU A 94 19.47 17.18 25.80
N VAL A 95 19.05 15.93 26.02
CA VAL A 95 19.12 14.86 25.01
C VAL A 95 18.35 15.21 23.73
N MET A 96 17.17 15.83 23.86
CA MET A 96 16.36 16.24 22.72
C MET A 96 16.97 17.44 21.99
N ARG A 97 17.55 18.40 22.74
CA ARG A 97 18.25 19.55 22.16
C ARG A 97 19.47 19.11 21.34
N ASP A 98 20.29 18.23 21.89
CA ASP A 98 21.46 17.67 21.21
C ASP A 98 21.07 16.97 19.91
N GLN A 99 19.98 16.17 19.96
CA GLN A 99 19.47 15.49 18.78
C GLN A 99 19.02 16.46 17.69
N LEU A 100 18.27 17.52 18.05
CA LEU A 100 17.85 18.57 17.11
C LEU A 100 19.04 19.27 16.46
N GLU A 101 20.07 19.61 17.25
CA GLU A 101 21.27 20.26 16.72
C GLU A 101 22.07 19.35 15.78
N VAL A 102 22.24 18.08 16.14
CA VAL A 102 22.93 17.09 15.32
C VAL A 102 22.21 16.91 13.98
N ASP A 103 20.88 16.81 14.02
CA ASP A 103 20.06 16.68 12.82
C ASP A 103 20.11 17.94 11.96
N ALA A 104 20.01 19.13 12.55
CA ALA A 104 20.14 20.37 11.81
C ALA A 104 21.51 20.52 11.13
N LYS A 105 22.60 20.04 11.77
CA LYS A 105 23.96 20.09 11.19
C LYS A 105 24.10 19.20 9.95
N ARG A 106 23.40 18.06 9.91
CA ARG A 106 23.52 17.04 8.83
C ARG A 106 22.38 17.04 7.82
N THR A 107 21.36 17.89 7.99
CA THR A 107 20.22 18.00 7.07
C THR A 107 20.67 18.65 5.75
N ARG A 108 20.51 17.93 4.64
CA ARG A 108 20.75 18.37 3.25
C ARG A 108 21.96 19.30 3.05
N PRO A 109 23.17 18.94 3.52
CA PRO A 109 24.32 19.84 3.59
C PRO A 109 24.88 20.25 2.21
N SER A 110 24.55 19.50 1.15
CA SER A 110 24.97 19.83 -0.22
C SER A 110 24.21 21.05 -0.79
N LEU A 111 22.98 21.32 -0.34
CA LEU A 111 22.17 22.44 -0.82
C LEU A 111 22.62 23.77 -0.21
N LYS A 112 22.71 24.84 -1.01
CA LYS A 112 23.16 26.16 -0.55
C LYS A 112 22.38 26.68 0.67
N ARG A 113 21.06 26.46 0.70
CA ARG A 113 20.16 26.91 1.76
C ARG A 113 20.58 26.39 3.14
N PHE A 114 21.11 25.16 3.26
CA PHE A 114 21.41 24.53 4.55
C PHE A 114 22.87 24.65 4.99
N ARG A 115 23.71 25.35 4.21
CA ARG A 115 25.12 25.60 4.57
C ARG A 115 25.26 26.67 5.65
N GLY A 116 24.38 27.66 5.66
CA GLY A 116 24.43 28.80 6.58
C GLY A 116 23.97 28.45 8.00
N GLN A 117 24.59 29.07 9.01
CA GLN A 117 24.23 28.84 10.41
C GLN A 117 22.79 29.27 10.71
N GLU A 118 22.31 30.36 10.12
CA GLU A 118 20.96 30.84 10.41
C GLU A 118 19.87 29.89 9.91
N SER A 119 20.08 29.22 8.78
CA SER A 119 19.13 28.20 8.32
C SER A 119 19.14 26.96 9.22
N LYS A 120 20.28 26.61 9.82
CA LYS A 120 20.34 25.55 10.84
C LYS A 120 19.63 25.97 12.13
N ASN A 121 19.79 27.24 12.54
CA ASN A 121 19.08 27.79 13.68
C ASN A 121 17.57 27.82 13.46
N ASP A 122 17.11 28.27 12.28
CA ASP A 122 15.70 28.27 11.92
C ASP A 122 15.13 26.85 11.88
N LEU A 123 15.89 25.86 11.37
CA LEU A 123 15.48 24.45 11.40
C LEU A 123 15.29 23.94 12.84
N VAL A 124 16.21 24.25 13.76
CA VAL A 124 16.08 23.91 15.18
C VAL A 124 14.86 24.59 15.81
N ARG A 125 14.67 25.89 15.56
CA ARG A 125 13.53 26.67 16.08
C ARG A 125 12.20 26.11 15.60
N ILE A 126 12.08 25.80 14.31
CA ILE A 126 10.86 25.21 13.74
C ILE A 126 10.56 23.87 14.42
N LEU A 127 11.55 22.99 14.54
CA LEU A 127 11.36 21.68 15.16
C LEU A 127 11.03 21.79 16.65
N ALA A 128 11.69 22.68 17.39
CA ALA A 128 11.41 22.94 18.80
C ALA A 128 9.98 23.46 19.02
N ALA A 129 9.58 24.48 18.26
CA ALA A 129 8.24 25.07 18.32
C ALA A 129 7.16 24.04 17.93
N PHE A 130 7.42 23.22 16.92
CA PHE A 130 6.51 22.14 16.51
C PHE A 130 6.35 21.09 17.63
N CYS A 131 7.45 20.62 18.21
CA CYS A 131 7.41 19.63 19.29
C CYS A 131 6.67 20.17 20.52
N GLU A 132 6.86 21.44 20.89
CA GLU A 132 6.10 22.06 21.97
C GLU A 132 4.62 22.19 21.63
N LYS A 133 4.29 22.72 20.44
CA LYS A 133 2.91 22.95 19.99
C LYS A 133 2.09 21.67 19.95
N GLU A 134 2.65 20.60 19.41
CA GLU A 134 1.97 19.31 19.28
C GLU A 134 2.11 18.45 20.55
N ASN A 135 2.87 18.89 21.55
CA ASN A 135 3.20 18.15 22.77
C ASN A 135 3.86 16.78 22.48
N LEU A 136 4.88 16.78 21.61
CA LEU A 136 5.56 15.57 21.11
C LEU A 136 7.05 15.58 21.40
N ARG A 137 7.61 14.39 21.62
CA ARG A 137 9.07 14.19 21.55
C ARG A 137 9.53 14.20 20.10
N TYR A 138 10.76 14.64 19.88
CA TYR A 138 11.32 14.77 18.54
C TYR A 138 11.61 13.38 17.96
N VAL A 139 11.11 13.15 16.75
CA VAL A 139 11.38 11.94 15.97
C VAL A 139 12.37 12.29 14.86
N GLN A 140 13.51 11.60 14.87
CA GLN A 140 14.54 11.76 13.85
C GLN A 140 13.97 11.45 12.45
N GLY A 141 14.12 12.40 11.53
CA GLY A 141 13.59 12.31 10.17
C GLY A 141 12.63 13.45 9.83
N ILE A 142 11.93 14.02 10.82
CA ILE A 142 11.06 15.18 10.62
C ILE A 142 11.85 16.39 10.10
N ASN A 143 13.13 16.51 10.46
CA ASN A 143 14.05 17.51 9.91
C ASN A 143 14.10 17.50 8.37
N GLU A 144 13.96 16.34 7.72
CA GLU A 144 13.95 16.24 6.26
C GLU A 144 12.66 16.78 5.65
N ILE A 145 11.53 16.66 6.36
CA ILE A 145 10.24 17.23 5.95
C ILE A 145 10.28 18.75 6.06
N VAL A 146 10.78 19.27 7.18
CA VAL A 146 10.96 20.72 7.38
C VAL A 146 11.87 21.31 6.30
N ALA A 147 12.96 20.61 5.96
CA ALA A 147 13.87 21.06 4.93
C ALA A 147 13.17 21.28 3.57
N MET A 148 12.22 20.43 3.19
CA MET A 148 11.44 20.62 1.96
C MET A 148 10.60 21.90 1.97
N PHE A 149 9.94 22.20 3.09
CA PHE A 149 9.17 23.45 3.22
C PHE A 149 10.07 24.69 3.26
N MET A 150 11.27 24.60 3.86
CA MET A 150 12.24 25.70 3.87
C MET A 150 12.80 26.06 2.49
N LEU A 151 12.63 25.19 1.48
CA LEU A 151 13.01 25.43 0.09
C LEU A 151 11.94 26.21 -0.71
N LEU A 152 10.76 26.46 -0.14
CA LEU A 152 9.68 27.24 -0.77
C LEU A 152 9.96 28.75 -0.68
N GLN A 153 10.70 29.27 -1.65
CA GLN A 153 11.22 30.65 -1.64
C GLN A 153 10.12 31.72 -1.67
N ASP A 154 8.97 31.43 -2.29
CA ASP A 154 7.83 32.33 -2.43
C ASP A 154 7.09 32.61 -1.11
N LEU A 155 7.44 31.88 -0.04
CA LEU A 155 6.96 32.12 1.33
C LEU A 155 7.86 33.07 2.13
N GLY A 156 8.84 33.71 1.49
CA GLY A 156 9.70 34.70 2.14
C GLY A 156 10.61 34.13 3.23
N HIS A 157 10.81 32.81 3.26
CA HIS A 157 11.60 32.09 4.27
C HIS A 157 11.12 32.27 5.72
N SER A 158 9.82 32.49 5.95
CA SER A 158 9.26 32.61 7.29
C SER A 158 9.28 31.26 8.03
N PRO A 159 10.00 31.14 9.17
CA PRO A 159 10.00 29.90 9.95
C PRO A 159 8.64 29.60 10.58
N LYS A 160 7.86 30.63 10.91
CA LYS A 160 6.49 30.49 11.43
C LYS A 160 5.59 29.77 10.42
N ILE A 161 5.59 30.23 9.16
CA ILE A 161 4.77 29.61 8.10
C ILE A 161 5.20 28.15 7.90
N VAL A 162 6.50 27.88 7.88
CA VAL A 162 7.02 26.51 7.75
C VAL A 162 6.57 25.62 8.90
N CYS A 163 6.57 26.12 10.13
CA CYS A 163 6.07 25.38 11.30
C CYS A 163 4.57 25.03 11.16
N GLU A 164 3.75 25.98 10.70
CA GLU A 164 2.32 25.72 10.47
C GLU A 164 2.08 24.73 9.34
N LEU A 165 2.82 24.86 8.23
CA LEU A 165 2.80 23.91 7.11
C LEU A 165 3.16 22.50 7.58
N LEU A 166 4.22 22.37 8.39
CA LEU A 166 4.65 21.11 8.97
C LEU A 166 3.53 20.47 9.80
N SER A 167 2.98 21.20 10.78
CA SER A 167 1.86 20.72 11.60
C SER A 167 0.72 20.22 10.72
N SER A 168 0.25 21.06 9.80
CA SER A 168 -0.92 20.70 8.99
C SER A 168 -0.66 19.53 8.05
N PHE A 169 0.51 19.48 7.43
CA PHE A 169 0.90 18.40 6.53
C PHE A 169 1.01 17.06 7.27
N LEU A 170 1.64 17.04 8.44
CA LEU A 170 1.71 15.83 9.24
C LEU A 170 0.33 15.41 9.75
N HIS A 171 -0.54 16.34 10.16
CA HIS A 171 -1.93 16.00 10.54
C HIS A 171 -2.73 15.40 9.39
N ASP A 172 -2.51 15.87 8.16
CA ASP A 172 -3.22 15.34 7.00
C ASP A 172 -2.64 14.01 6.53
N PHE A 173 -1.33 13.85 6.54
CA PHE A 173 -0.68 12.77 5.79
C PHE A 173 0.15 11.81 6.63
N ALA A 174 0.47 12.16 7.87
CA ALA A 174 1.27 11.35 8.80
C ALA A 174 0.75 11.47 10.24
N SER A 175 -0.58 11.54 10.43
CA SER A 175 -1.20 11.76 11.75
C SER A 175 -0.84 10.68 12.78
N TRP A 176 -0.33 9.54 12.30
CA TRP A 176 0.21 8.48 13.14
C TRP A 176 1.41 8.93 13.99
N ASP A 177 2.15 9.96 13.58
CA ASP A 177 3.30 10.48 14.33
C ASP A 177 2.91 11.56 15.38
N LEU A 178 1.63 11.96 15.47
CA LEU A 178 1.22 13.19 16.17
C LEU A 178 0.41 13.05 17.46
N GLU A 179 0.13 11.84 17.95
CA GLU A 179 -0.61 11.69 19.22
C GLU A 179 0.32 11.43 20.39
N SER A 180 0.29 12.32 21.38
CA SER A 180 0.88 12.13 22.70
C SER A 180 0.04 11.14 23.51
N SER A 181 0.66 10.11 24.08
CA SER A 181 0.08 9.39 25.22
C SER A 181 0.74 9.85 26.51
N ASP A 182 -0.06 10.03 27.57
CA ASP A 182 0.35 10.24 28.96
C ASP A 182 1.20 9.08 29.56
N GLU A 183 1.55 8.07 28.77
CA GLU A 183 2.39 6.95 29.18
C GLU A 183 3.88 7.22 28.94
N SER A 184 4.69 6.87 29.94
CA SER A 184 6.11 7.19 30.11
C SER A 184 7.07 6.65 29.02
N ASP A 185 6.57 5.95 28.01
CA ASP A 185 7.35 5.38 26.90
C ASP A 185 6.89 5.96 25.54
N THR A 186 7.09 7.27 25.34
CA THR A 186 6.77 7.98 24.09
C THR A 186 7.51 7.41 22.86
N SER A 187 8.69 6.81 23.05
CA SER A 187 9.42 6.11 21.98
C SER A 187 8.76 4.80 21.56
N SER A 188 7.80 4.27 22.32
CA SER A 188 7.09 3.05 21.98
C SER A 188 5.92 3.33 21.04
N LEU A 189 5.20 4.46 21.19
CA LEU A 189 3.93 4.70 20.47
C LEU A 189 4.11 5.07 18.98
N ALA A 190 5.08 5.92 18.64
CA ALA A 190 5.39 6.24 17.23
C ALA A 190 5.81 4.97 16.46
N PHE A 191 6.55 4.08 17.11
CA PHE A 191 6.92 2.77 16.55
C PHE A 191 5.71 1.83 16.45
N HIS A 192 4.78 1.84 17.41
CA HIS A 192 3.54 1.08 17.34
C HIS A 192 2.64 1.52 16.18
N LYS A 193 2.64 2.79 15.77
CA LYS A 193 1.81 3.22 14.64
C LYS A 193 2.48 3.09 13.27
N LEU A 194 3.80 3.25 13.19
CA LEU A 194 4.58 2.85 12.01
C LEU A 194 4.40 1.36 11.69
N LYS A 195 4.24 0.52 12.72
CA LYS A 195 3.90 -0.89 12.57
C LYS A 195 2.59 -1.11 11.81
N TYR A 196 1.56 -0.29 12.03
CA TYR A 196 0.32 -0.34 11.22
C TYR A 196 0.54 0.08 9.78
N CYS A 197 1.40 1.08 9.57
CA CYS A 197 1.78 1.48 8.21
C CYS A 197 2.48 0.32 7.49
N PHE A 198 3.45 -0.32 8.15
CA PHE A 198 4.16 -1.49 7.61
C PHE A 198 3.25 -2.68 7.39
N ARG A 199 2.33 -2.96 8.31
CA ARG A 199 1.34 -4.05 8.13
C ARG A 199 0.43 -3.78 6.94
N SER A 200 -0.10 -2.58 6.83
CA SER A 200 -0.97 -2.19 5.70
C SER A 200 -0.23 -2.24 4.37
N PHE A 201 1.03 -1.80 4.37
CA PHE A 201 1.91 -1.89 3.23
C PHE A 201 2.22 -3.35 2.83
N ARG A 202 2.43 -4.25 3.80
CA ARG A 202 2.57 -5.71 3.56
C ARG A 202 1.30 -6.30 2.96
N ILE A 203 0.12 -5.92 3.46
CA ILE A 203 -1.17 -6.37 2.92
C ILE A 203 -1.30 -5.94 1.45
N LEU A 204 -1.00 -4.67 1.13
CA LEU A 204 -1.00 -4.19 -0.25
C LEU A 204 -0.01 -4.97 -1.13
N LEU A 205 1.23 -5.14 -0.67
CA LEU A 205 2.24 -5.86 -1.44
C LEU A 205 1.80 -7.30 -1.72
N GLN A 206 1.33 -8.04 -0.71
CA GLN A 206 0.85 -9.41 -0.90
C GLN A 206 -0.37 -9.47 -1.84
N TYR A 207 -1.29 -8.51 -1.72
CA TYR A 207 -2.50 -8.49 -2.54
C TYR A 207 -2.19 -8.26 -4.02
N HIS A 208 -1.26 -7.36 -4.33
CA HIS A 208 -0.91 -7.00 -5.71
C HIS A 208 0.22 -7.84 -6.32
N ASP A 209 1.18 -8.29 -5.51
CA ASP A 209 2.33 -9.11 -5.93
C ASP A 209 2.75 -10.07 -4.81
N SER A 210 2.00 -11.15 -4.67
CA SER A 210 2.22 -12.19 -3.67
C SER A 210 3.57 -12.89 -3.80
N GLU A 211 4.11 -13.06 -5.02
CA GLU A 211 5.42 -13.66 -5.23
C GLU A 211 6.55 -12.78 -4.67
N LEU A 212 6.52 -11.48 -4.98
CA LEU A 212 7.50 -10.54 -4.42
C LEU A 212 7.38 -10.47 -2.90
N PHE A 213 6.15 -10.40 -2.37
CA PHE A 213 5.90 -10.49 -0.94
C PHE A 213 6.53 -11.74 -0.31
N ASN A 214 6.27 -12.92 -0.88
CA ASN A 214 6.78 -14.20 -0.37
C ASN A 214 8.30 -14.24 -0.36
N ARG A 215 8.95 -13.68 -1.39
CA ARG A 215 10.41 -13.58 -1.45
C ARG A 215 10.98 -12.71 -0.33
N LEU A 216 10.35 -11.58 -0.05
CA LEU A 216 10.80 -10.72 1.06
C LEU A 216 10.58 -11.43 2.40
N GLU A 217 9.44 -12.08 2.58
CA GLU A 217 9.12 -12.83 3.81
C GLU A 217 10.06 -14.02 4.05
N SER A 218 10.41 -14.79 3.02
CA SER A 218 11.33 -15.94 3.17
C SER A 218 12.73 -15.51 3.58
N MET A 219 13.13 -14.30 3.20
CA MET A 219 14.37 -13.64 3.61
C MET A 219 14.26 -12.93 4.97
N GLY A 220 13.08 -12.94 5.59
CA GLY A 220 12.80 -12.21 6.84
C GLY A 220 12.85 -10.69 6.67
N LEU A 221 12.70 -10.18 5.44
CA LEU A 221 12.79 -8.75 5.11
C LEU A 221 11.48 -8.01 5.38
N GLU A 222 11.30 -7.59 6.63
CA GLU A 222 10.17 -6.77 7.07
C GLU A 222 10.31 -5.29 6.67
N PRO A 223 9.21 -4.55 6.42
CA PRO A 223 9.27 -3.16 5.98
C PRO A 223 9.90 -2.17 6.97
N ASN A 224 9.89 -2.44 8.28
CA ASN A 224 10.62 -1.64 9.26
C ASN A 224 12.14 -1.56 8.96
N MET A 225 12.70 -2.55 8.26
CA MET A 225 14.11 -2.57 7.92
C MET A 225 14.46 -1.69 6.72
N TYR A 226 13.54 -1.48 5.78
CA TYR A 226 13.84 -0.76 4.52
C TYR A 226 12.93 0.43 4.23
N ALA A 227 11.68 0.42 4.68
CA ALA A 227 10.66 1.44 4.40
C ALA A 227 10.46 2.46 5.53
N THR A 228 11.15 2.33 6.67
CA THR A 228 11.03 3.30 7.79
C THR A 228 11.26 4.73 7.31
N SER A 229 12.32 4.96 6.53
CA SER A 229 12.60 6.28 5.96
C SER A 229 11.52 6.79 5.01
N TRP A 230 10.85 5.89 4.28
CA TRP A 230 9.80 6.26 3.33
C TRP A 230 8.59 6.86 4.05
N PHE A 231 8.13 6.20 5.11
CA PHE A 231 6.93 6.63 5.84
C PHE A 231 7.22 7.75 6.84
N VAL A 232 8.33 7.71 7.59
CA VAL A 232 8.68 8.76 8.58
C VAL A 232 8.99 10.09 7.91
N THR A 233 9.65 10.06 6.74
CA THR A 233 10.06 11.30 6.04
C THR A 233 9.17 11.62 4.84
N LEU A 234 8.13 10.82 4.60
CA LEU A 234 7.26 10.92 3.42
C LEU A 234 8.10 11.04 2.13
N PHE A 235 9.09 10.15 2.01
CA PHE A 235 10.11 10.05 0.96
C PHE A 235 11.13 11.19 0.87
N ALA A 236 11.02 12.26 1.67
CA ALA A 236 11.91 13.42 1.60
C ALA A 236 13.38 13.06 1.83
N ARG A 237 13.69 12.01 2.58
CA ARG A 237 15.09 11.58 2.76
C ARG A 237 15.67 10.80 1.59
N ASN A 238 14.82 10.04 0.91
CA ASN A 238 15.23 9.03 -0.05
C ASN A 238 15.35 9.60 -1.46
N PHE A 239 14.57 10.64 -1.77
CA PHE A 239 14.40 11.17 -3.11
C PHE A 239 15.10 12.52 -3.27
N SER A 240 15.37 12.90 -4.52
CA SER A 240 15.84 14.25 -4.84
C SER A 240 14.80 15.31 -4.47
N VAL A 241 15.22 16.58 -4.41
CA VAL A 241 14.30 17.72 -4.20
C VAL A 241 13.21 17.75 -5.28
N GLU A 242 13.58 17.57 -6.55
CA GLU A 242 12.62 17.57 -7.68
C GLU A 242 11.58 16.46 -7.53
N ALA A 243 12.03 15.23 -7.28
CA ALA A 243 11.14 14.08 -7.13
C ALA A 243 10.23 14.22 -5.90
N THR A 244 10.76 14.73 -4.79
CA THR A 244 9.98 14.95 -3.57
C THR A 244 8.90 16.00 -3.79
N PHE A 245 9.23 17.14 -4.41
CA PHE A 245 8.23 18.15 -4.76
C PHE A 245 7.17 17.60 -5.73
N ALA A 246 7.57 16.85 -6.76
CA ALA A 246 6.61 16.25 -7.68
C ALA A 246 5.65 15.28 -6.98
N LEU A 247 6.13 14.47 -6.03
CA LEU A 247 5.29 13.57 -5.25
C LEU A 247 4.32 14.36 -4.35
N TRP A 248 4.84 15.31 -3.57
CA TRP A 248 4.04 16.08 -2.62
C TRP A 248 3.04 17.00 -3.31
N ASP A 249 3.37 17.57 -4.48
CA ASP A 249 2.43 18.33 -5.31
C ASP A 249 1.17 17.50 -5.59
N ASN A 250 1.34 16.22 -5.92
CA ASN A 250 0.23 15.31 -6.20
C ASN A 250 -0.56 14.92 -4.96
N VAL A 251 0.13 14.58 -3.86
CA VAL A 251 -0.52 14.20 -2.62
C VAL A 251 -1.29 15.36 -2.00
N ILE A 252 -0.70 16.56 -1.96
CA ILE A 252 -1.34 17.76 -1.42
C ILE A 252 -2.54 18.18 -2.28
N VAL A 253 -2.44 18.10 -3.61
CA VAL A 253 -3.57 18.42 -4.52
C VAL A 253 -4.64 17.34 -4.51
N GLY A 254 -4.28 16.06 -4.35
CA GLY A 254 -5.22 14.94 -4.22
C GLY A 254 -5.91 14.89 -2.85
N ASN A 255 -5.25 15.37 -1.80
CA ASN A 255 -5.71 15.35 -0.41
C ASN A 255 -6.08 13.94 0.09
N ASP A 256 -5.24 12.95 -0.24
CA ASP A 256 -5.47 11.58 0.17
C ASP A 256 -4.17 10.94 0.65
N ARG A 257 -4.09 10.62 1.94
CA ARG A 257 -2.90 10.02 2.53
C ARG A 257 -2.64 8.58 2.09
N SER A 258 -3.65 7.87 1.61
CA SER A 258 -3.47 6.51 1.07
C SER A 258 -2.52 6.50 -0.13
N ASP A 259 -2.36 7.63 -0.82
CA ASP A 259 -1.49 7.76 -1.99
C ASP A 259 -0.04 7.42 -1.68
N PHE A 260 0.46 7.71 -0.46
CA PHE A 260 1.81 7.32 -0.04
C PHE A 260 2.00 5.80 0.00
N PHE A 261 0.98 5.04 0.42
CA PHE A 261 1.03 3.58 0.48
C PHE A 261 1.06 2.95 -0.92
N PHE A 262 0.23 3.48 -1.82
CA PHE A 262 0.19 3.02 -3.20
C PHE A 262 1.44 3.41 -3.97
N PHE A 263 1.99 4.59 -3.71
CA PHE A 263 3.27 5.02 -4.26
C PHE A 263 4.43 4.15 -3.75
N ALA A 264 4.48 3.84 -2.45
CA ALA A 264 5.46 2.91 -1.88
C ALA A 264 5.36 1.51 -2.54
N THR A 265 4.14 1.03 -2.76
CA THR A 265 3.90 -0.29 -3.39
C THR A 265 4.36 -0.27 -4.84
N ALA A 266 4.04 0.79 -5.58
CA ALA A 266 4.52 0.99 -6.94
C ALA A 266 6.05 1.06 -7.02
N LEU A 267 6.72 1.69 -6.05
CA LEU A 267 8.18 1.75 -6.00
C LEU A 267 8.80 0.35 -5.96
N LEU A 268 8.33 -0.52 -5.05
CA LEU A 268 8.79 -1.92 -4.96
C LEU A 268 8.46 -2.71 -6.23
N VAL A 269 7.20 -2.72 -6.63
CA VAL A 269 6.73 -3.55 -7.76
C VAL A 269 7.35 -3.09 -9.08
N SER A 270 7.67 -1.80 -9.23
CA SER A 270 8.39 -1.30 -10.41
C SER A 270 9.79 -1.83 -10.57
N ARG A 271 10.37 -2.38 -9.50
CA ARG A 271 11.68 -3.01 -9.49
C ARG A 271 11.58 -4.52 -9.32
N ARG A 272 10.38 -5.09 -9.51
CA ARG A 272 10.12 -6.53 -9.37
C ARG A 272 11.16 -7.38 -10.09
N GLU A 273 11.44 -7.14 -11.37
CA GLU A 273 12.39 -7.97 -12.12
C GLU A 273 13.80 -7.97 -11.50
N LEU A 274 14.27 -6.81 -11.04
CA LEU A 274 15.54 -6.70 -10.32
C LEU A 274 15.51 -7.47 -9.00
N LEU A 275 14.47 -7.21 -8.18
CA LEU A 275 14.32 -7.81 -6.86
C LEU A 275 14.07 -9.33 -6.91
N MET A 276 13.51 -9.83 -8.01
CA MET A 276 13.28 -11.25 -8.26
C MET A 276 14.48 -11.97 -8.86
N GLN A 277 15.51 -11.26 -9.33
CA GLN A 277 16.70 -11.86 -9.96
C GLN A 277 17.98 -11.68 -9.14
N VAL A 278 18.04 -10.63 -8.29
CA VAL A 278 19.20 -10.37 -7.44
C VAL A 278 19.51 -11.58 -6.56
N ASN A 279 20.78 -11.79 -6.22
CA ASN A 279 21.17 -12.78 -5.23
C ASN A 279 20.63 -12.38 -3.84
N ASP A 280 20.17 -13.36 -3.07
CA ASP A 280 19.65 -13.17 -1.72
C ASP A 280 20.60 -12.39 -0.79
N ALA A 281 21.92 -12.55 -0.96
CA ALA A 281 22.92 -11.80 -0.17
C ALA A 281 22.91 -10.28 -0.45
N HIS A 282 22.49 -9.85 -1.64
CA HIS A 282 22.47 -8.44 -2.05
C HIS A 282 21.07 -7.82 -2.02
N LEU A 283 20.02 -8.63 -1.89
CA LEU A 283 18.63 -8.17 -1.87
C LEU A 283 18.36 -7.04 -0.83
N PRO A 284 18.86 -7.09 0.42
CA PRO A 284 18.61 -6.01 1.38
C PRO A 284 19.22 -4.69 0.93
N GLU A 285 20.41 -4.73 0.34
CA GLU A 285 21.10 -3.54 -0.16
C GLU A 285 20.36 -2.92 -1.35
N GLU A 286 19.87 -3.73 -2.29
CA GLU A 286 19.10 -3.26 -3.44
C GLU A 286 17.81 -2.55 -3.00
N ILE A 287 17.08 -3.12 -2.03
CA ILE A 287 15.83 -2.51 -1.54
C ILE A 287 16.12 -1.16 -0.84
N LEU A 288 17.18 -1.09 -0.03
CA LEU A 288 17.58 0.15 0.64
C LEU A 288 18.01 1.25 -0.34
N ASN A 289 18.41 0.88 -1.55
CA ASN A 289 18.84 1.81 -2.59
C ASN A 289 17.72 2.31 -3.50
N LEU A 290 16.50 1.78 -3.38
CA LEU A 290 15.34 2.20 -4.17
C LEU A 290 15.01 3.68 -3.93
N ARG A 291 14.97 4.44 -5.03
CA ARG A 291 14.65 5.87 -5.03
C ARG A 291 14.11 6.35 -6.36
N ALA A 292 13.48 7.51 -6.36
CA ALA A 292 13.20 8.31 -7.55
C ALA A 292 14.06 9.58 -7.51
N GLU A 293 14.63 9.94 -8.65
CA GLU A 293 15.53 11.09 -8.80
C GLU A 293 14.91 12.18 -9.67
N THR A 294 14.00 11.83 -10.57
CA THR A 294 13.41 12.80 -11.52
C THR A 294 11.89 12.88 -11.41
N LYS A 295 11.32 14.01 -11.87
CA LYS A 295 9.87 14.16 -12.02
C LYS A 295 9.25 13.10 -12.96
N GLY A 296 9.98 12.66 -13.98
CA GLY A 296 9.51 11.64 -14.93
C GLY A 296 9.35 10.26 -14.28
N GLU A 297 10.29 9.87 -13.41
CA GLU A 297 10.17 8.62 -12.64
C GLU A 297 8.98 8.69 -11.66
N VAL A 298 8.80 9.83 -10.99
CA VAL A 298 7.63 10.05 -10.11
C VAL A 298 6.33 9.95 -10.90
N SER A 299 6.26 10.50 -12.11
CA SER A 299 5.10 10.37 -13.01
C SER A 299 4.76 8.90 -13.31
N ALA A 300 5.76 8.09 -13.69
CA ALA A 300 5.54 6.68 -13.97
C ALA A 300 5.09 5.90 -12.71
N LEU A 301 5.76 6.13 -11.57
CA LEU A 301 5.42 5.50 -10.29
C LEU A 301 4.04 5.92 -9.80
N TRP A 302 3.68 7.19 -9.95
CA TRP A 302 2.38 7.72 -9.58
C TRP A 302 1.28 7.09 -10.42
N ALA A 303 1.43 7.06 -11.75
CA ALA A 303 0.45 6.42 -12.64
C ALA A 303 0.22 4.95 -12.27
N TRP A 304 1.30 4.22 -11.95
CA TRP A 304 1.18 2.84 -11.48
C TRP A 304 0.51 2.75 -10.10
N GLY A 305 0.92 3.55 -9.13
CA GLY A 305 0.31 3.59 -7.80
C GLY A 305 -1.20 3.84 -7.87
N MET A 306 -1.63 4.77 -8.72
CA MET A 306 -3.05 5.05 -8.94
C MET A 306 -3.79 3.87 -9.58
N LYS A 307 -3.14 3.11 -10.47
CA LYS A 307 -3.69 1.86 -11.00
C LYS A 307 -3.80 0.78 -9.92
N LEU A 308 -2.82 0.66 -9.01
CA LEU A 308 -2.91 -0.26 -7.87
C LEU A 308 -4.07 0.13 -6.96
N LYS A 309 -4.21 1.43 -6.65
CA LYS A 309 -5.32 1.97 -5.86
C LYS A 309 -6.68 1.66 -6.48
N GLN A 310 -6.82 1.88 -7.78
CA GLN A 310 -8.04 1.54 -8.53
C GLN A 310 -8.36 0.04 -8.52
N ASN A 311 -7.35 -0.83 -8.37
CA ASN A 311 -7.52 -2.29 -8.26
C ASN A 311 -7.35 -2.76 -6.80
N THR A 312 -7.73 -1.94 -5.82
CA THR A 312 -7.76 -2.32 -4.40
C THR A 312 -9.19 -2.18 -3.89
N PRO A 313 -9.68 -3.06 -2.99
CA PRO A 313 -11.00 -2.92 -2.40
C PRO A 313 -11.20 -1.54 -1.77
N ASN A 314 -12.36 -0.93 -1.98
CA ASN A 314 -12.61 0.45 -1.56
C ASN A 314 -12.58 0.57 -0.04
N SER A 315 -13.11 -0.42 0.69
CA SER A 315 -13.04 -0.43 2.15
C SER A 315 -11.61 -0.36 2.69
N PHE A 316 -10.65 -0.96 1.99
CA PHE A 316 -9.24 -0.90 2.37
C PHE A 316 -8.63 0.46 2.02
N VAL A 317 -8.95 1.01 0.84
CA VAL A 317 -8.54 2.38 0.47
C VAL A 317 -9.08 3.39 1.48
N ASP A 318 -10.37 3.33 1.80
CA ASP A 318 -11.03 4.21 2.76
C ASP A 318 -10.42 4.09 4.16
N MET A 319 -10.04 2.87 4.56
CA MET A 319 -9.33 2.62 5.82
C MET A 319 -7.99 3.36 5.85
N LEU A 320 -7.20 3.32 4.77
CA LEU A 320 -5.94 4.08 4.68
C LEU A 320 -6.17 5.59 4.60
N SER A 321 -7.24 6.04 3.95
CA SER A 321 -7.58 7.45 3.79
C SER A 321 -8.16 8.07 5.08
N SER A 322 -8.58 7.28 6.06
CA SER A 322 -9.19 7.73 7.32
C SER A 322 -8.23 7.65 8.52
N PRO A 323 -7.95 8.75 9.24
CA PRO A 323 -7.01 8.72 10.35
C PRO A 323 -7.61 8.02 11.59
N LEU A 324 -8.94 8.14 11.77
CA LEU A 324 -9.68 7.50 12.86
C LEU A 324 -9.68 5.97 12.72
N THR A 325 -9.81 5.47 11.49
CA THR A 325 -9.90 4.03 11.22
C THR A 325 -8.54 3.35 11.40
N MET A 326 -7.45 4.02 11.02
CA MET A 326 -6.08 3.53 11.28
C MET A 326 -5.76 3.44 12.77
N CYS A 327 -6.27 4.36 13.59
CA CYS A 327 -6.06 4.35 15.04
C CYS A 327 -6.76 3.16 15.72
N GLY A 328 -7.92 2.72 15.22
CA GLY A 328 -8.67 1.57 15.72
C GLY A 328 -8.02 0.19 15.46
N LEU A 329 -6.90 0.13 14.75
CA LEU A 329 -6.12 -1.10 14.54
C LEU A 329 -5.16 -1.41 15.71
N GLN A 330 -5.11 -0.57 16.74
CA GLN A 330 -4.17 -0.65 17.87
C GLN A 330 -4.10 -2.02 18.59
N ASP A 331 -5.13 -2.86 18.44
CA ASP A 331 -5.24 -4.17 19.09
C ASP A 331 -4.92 -5.37 18.19
N VAL A 332 -4.48 -5.20 16.94
CA VAL A 332 -4.23 -6.34 16.02
C VAL A 332 -2.91 -7.03 16.39
N PRO A 333 -2.92 -8.31 16.81
CA PRO A 333 -1.71 -9.04 17.18
C PRO A 333 -0.75 -9.20 15.99
N ASP A 334 0.56 -9.17 16.25
CA ASP A 334 1.60 -9.44 15.22
C ASP A 334 1.44 -10.77 14.51
N LYS A 335 0.82 -11.73 15.19
CA LYS A 335 0.61 -13.08 14.71
C LYS A 335 -0.56 -13.19 13.73
N ASP A 336 -1.35 -12.13 13.57
CA ASP A 336 -2.46 -12.17 12.62
C ASP A 336 -1.91 -12.22 11.19
N PRO A 337 -2.49 -13.08 10.34
CA PRO A 337 -2.02 -13.27 8.99
C PRO A 337 -2.08 -11.95 8.22
N VAL A 338 -1.06 -11.68 7.42
CA VAL A 338 -1.05 -10.57 6.46
C VAL A 338 -1.98 -10.97 5.34
N LEU A 339 -3.24 -10.54 5.37
CA LEU A 339 -4.23 -10.85 4.35
C LEU A 339 -5.17 -9.66 4.15
N MET A 340 -5.60 -9.45 2.90
CA MET A 340 -6.58 -8.42 2.56
C MET A 340 -7.96 -8.81 3.11
N THR A 341 -8.63 -7.87 3.76
CA THR A 341 -10.03 -8.02 4.19
C THR A 341 -10.92 -7.14 3.34
N VAL A 342 -12.12 -7.62 3.03
CA VAL A 342 -13.14 -6.88 2.29
C VAL A 342 -14.45 -6.88 3.05
N ASN A 343 -15.26 -5.84 2.81
CA ASN A 343 -16.62 -5.74 3.30
C ASN A 343 -17.61 -6.18 2.22
N VAL A 344 -18.86 -6.40 2.62
CA VAL A 344 -19.96 -6.75 1.70
C VAL A 344 -20.13 -5.72 0.57
N ASP A 345 -19.95 -4.43 0.88
CA ASP A 345 -20.06 -3.34 -0.10
C ASP A 345 -18.95 -3.37 -1.16
N ASP A 346 -17.76 -3.91 -0.87
CA ASP A 346 -16.73 -4.10 -1.90
C ASP A 346 -17.16 -5.14 -2.93
N ILE A 347 -17.84 -6.19 -2.48
CA ILE A 347 -18.20 -7.36 -3.30
C ILE A 347 -19.43 -7.07 -4.16
N PHE A 348 -20.44 -6.40 -3.59
CA PHE A 348 -21.73 -6.20 -4.26
C PHE A 348 -22.03 -4.74 -4.62
N GLY A 349 -21.34 -3.79 -4.00
CA GLY A 349 -21.58 -2.35 -4.18
C GLY A 349 -20.75 -1.70 -5.28
N ASP A 350 -19.58 -2.24 -5.63
CA ASP A 350 -18.72 -1.68 -6.68
C ASP A 350 -18.94 -2.38 -8.04
N PRO A 351 -19.60 -1.72 -9.02
CA PRO A 351 -19.79 -2.33 -10.34
C PRO A 351 -18.47 -2.50 -11.11
N ASN A 352 -17.45 -1.71 -10.79
CA ASN A 352 -16.18 -1.70 -11.51
C ASN A 352 -15.21 -2.78 -11.03
N LYS A 353 -15.45 -3.37 -9.85
CA LYS A 353 -14.64 -4.47 -9.29
C LYS A 353 -15.51 -5.70 -9.09
N GLN A 354 -15.31 -6.71 -9.93
CA GLN A 354 -16.01 -7.98 -9.79
C GLN A 354 -15.18 -8.96 -8.98
N PHE A 355 -15.79 -9.53 -7.94
CA PHE A 355 -15.18 -10.55 -7.09
C PHE A 355 -15.71 -11.94 -7.46
N LEU A 356 -14.79 -12.88 -7.67
CA LEU A 356 -15.08 -14.30 -7.60
C LEU A 356 -15.22 -14.70 -6.14
N ILE A 357 -16.34 -15.29 -5.76
CA ILE A 357 -16.62 -15.65 -4.37
C ILE A 357 -16.37 -17.14 -4.19
N TRP A 358 -15.49 -17.48 -3.25
CA TRP A 358 -15.16 -18.84 -2.87
C TRP A 358 -15.58 -19.10 -1.44
N ASP A 359 -16.58 -19.95 -1.26
CA ASP A 359 -17.06 -20.35 0.07
C ASP A 359 -16.18 -21.48 0.59
N CYS A 360 -15.45 -21.20 1.67
CA CYS A 360 -14.53 -22.12 2.32
C CYS A 360 -15.20 -22.92 3.46
N ARG A 361 -16.48 -22.66 3.76
CA ARG A 361 -17.21 -23.41 4.78
C ARG A 361 -17.38 -24.87 4.35
N THR A 362 -17.78 -25.72 5.28
CA THR A 362 -18.01 -27.14 4.96
C THR A 362 -19.15 -27.30 3.95
N MET A 363 -19.14 -28.39 3.18
CA MET A 363 -20.19 -28.65 2.18
C MET A 363 -21.60 -28.60 2.79
N ARG A 364 -21.75 -29.11 4.03
CA ARG A 364 -23.03 -29.08 4.77
C ARG A 364 -23.49 -27.66 5.10
N GLU A 365 -22.57 -26.77 5.47
CA GLU A 365 -22.87 -25.36 5.76
C GLU A 365 -23.20 -24.62 4.48
N PHE A 366 -22.46 -24.86 3.40
CA PHE A 366 -22.74 -24.30 2.08
C PHE A 366 -24.14 -24.68 1.58
N GLU A 367 -24.52 -25.96 1.69
CA GLU A 367 -25.86 -26.45 1.33
C GLU A 367 -26.98 -25.95 2.26
N SER A 368 -26.64 -25.44 3.46
CA SER A 368 -27.64 -24.91 4.39
C SER A 368 -28.08 -23.48 4.07
N GLY A 369 -27.27 -22.78 3.27
CA GLY A 369 -27.48 -21.43 2.77
C GLY A 369 -26.15 -20.88 2.26
N ARG A 370 -26.16 -20.23 1.09
CA ARG A 370 -24.95 -19.75 0.40
C ARG A 370 -25.19 -18.44 -0.31
N ILE A 371 -24.10 -17.72 -0.59
CA ILE A 371 -24.15 -16.56 -1.48
C ILE A 371 -24.38 -17.09 -2.91
N ALA A 372 -25.35 -16.51 -3.63
CA ALA A 372 -25.90 -17.05 -4.89
C ALA A 372 -24.84 -17.34 -5.98
N ARG A 373 -23.79 -16.51 -6.03
CA ARG A 373 -22.70 -16.60 -7.02
C ARG A 373 -21.42 -17.24 -6.47
N ALA A 374 -21.46 -17.78 -5.25
CA ALA A 374 -20.29 -18.39 -4.65
C ALA A 374 -20.07 -19.81 -5.15
N ALA A 375 -18.82 -20.11 -5.53
CA ALA A 375 -18.37 -21.47 -5.73
C ALA A 375 -17.88 -22.05 -4.40
N HIS A 376 -18.21 -23.30 -4.12
CA HIS A 376 -17.73 -24.00 -2.93
C HIS A 376 -16.32 -24.52 -3.17
N LEU A 377 -15.41 -24.30 -2.22
CA LEU A 377 -14.12 -24.95 -2.19
C LEU A 377 -14.22 -26.22 -1.33
N GLU A 378 -13.91 -27.36 -1.95
CA GLU A 378 -13.89 -28.68 -1.31
C GLU A 378 -12.73 -28.74 -0.30
N LEU A 379 -12.98 -28.27 0.93
CA LEU A 379 -11.99 -28.09 2.00
C LEU A 379 -12.37 -28.80 3.31
N ASP A 380 -13.37 -29.71 3.28
CA ASP A 380 -13.86 -30.41 4.46
C ASP A 380 -12.74 -31.18 5.21
N GLY A 381 -11.66 -31.57 4.52
CA GLY A 381 -10.47 -32.19 5.11
C GLY A 381 -9.72 -31.27 6.08
N LEU A 382 -9.81 -29.95 5.93
CA LEU A 382 -9.22 -28.99 6.88
C LEU A 382 -9.89 -29.04 8.27
N ARG A 383 -11.21 -29.21 8.32
CA ARG A 383 -11.97 -29.28 9.59
C ARG A 383 -12.01 -30.67 10.20
N PHE A 384 -12.17 -31.69 9.37
CA PHE A 384 -12.54 -33.04 9.84
C PHE A 384 -11.57 -34.15 9.40
N GLY A 385 -10.67 -33.86 8.46
CA GLY A 385 -9.76 -34.83 7.88
C GLY A 385 -8.47 -35.03 8.67
N SER A 386 -7.63 -35.91 8.13
CA SER A 386 -6.22 -36.01 8.51
C SER A 386 -5.40 -34.85 7.94
N ARG A 387 -4.13 -34.75 8.33
CA ARG A 387 -3.23 -33.75 7.74
C ARG A 387 -3.05 -33.99 6.24
N GLU A 388 -3.01 -35.24 5.82
CA GLU A 388 -2.89 -35.67 4.44
C GLU A 388 -4.12 -35.28 3.61
N ASP A 389 -5.33 -35.38 4.20
CA ASP A 389 -6.56 -34.94 3.55
C ASP A 389 -6.56 -33.41 3.35
N ALA A 390 -6.17 -32.66 4.40
CA ALA A 390 -6.02 -31.21 4.32
C ALA A 390 -5.03 -30.75 3.24
N VAL A 391 -3.88 -31.44 3.10
CA VAL A 391 -2.91 -31.18 2.03
C VAL A 391 -3.54 -31.39 0.66
N LYS A 392 -4.18 -32.54 0.48
CA LYS A 392 -4.79 -32.92 -0.79
C LYS A 392 -5.88 -31.95 -1.23
N ASP A 393 -6.69 -31.48 -0.28
CA ASP A 393 -7.73 -30.47 -0.53
C ASP A 393 -7.12 -29.16 -1.03
N LEU A 394 -6.08 -28.66 -0.35
CA LEU A 394 -5.37 -27.44 -0.75
C LEU A 394 -4.65 -27.56 -2.11
N GLU A 395 -3.96 -28.67 -2.36
CA GLU A 395 -3.32 -28.96 -3.65
C GLU A 395 -4.34 -29.02 -4.79
N SER A 396 -5.50 -29.63 -4.53
CA SER A 396 -6.62 -29.69 -5.46
C SER A 396 -7.15 -28.29 -5.79
N VAL A 397 -7.31 -27.42 -4.79
CA VAL A 397 -7.72 -26.03 -5.00
C VAL A 397 -6.71 -25.28 -5.87
N ILE A 398 -5.41 -25.41 -5.63
CA ILE A 398 -4.37 -24.78 -6.47
C ILE A 398 -4.47 -25.29 -7.90
N ALA A 399 -4.45 -26.62 -8.09
CA ALA A 399 -4.40 -27.23 -9.41
C ALA A 399 -5.63 -26.89 -10.26
N LYS A 400 -6.84 -26.90 -9.65
CA LYS A 400 -8.09 -26.56 -10.35
C LYS A 400 -8.16 -25.08 -10.74
N ASN A 401 -7.48 -24.19 -10.02
CA ASN A 401 -7.59 -22.74 -10.19
C ASN A 401 -6.32 -22.08 -10.73
N GLU A 402 -5.34 -22.85 -11.20
CA GLU A 402 -4.08 -22.36 -11.76
C GLU A 402 -4.20 -21.17 -12.74
N PRO A 403 -5.20 -21.13 -13.67
CA PRO A 403 -5.36 -20.00 -14.59
C PRO A 403 -5.63 -18.65 -13.89
N LEU A 404 -6.11 -18.66 -12.64
CA LEU A 404 -6.40 -17.46 -11.87
C LEU A 404 -5.17 -16.88 -11.15
N ARG A 405 -4.06 -17.64 -11.05
CA ARG A 405 -2.88 -17.26 -10.27
C ARG A 405 -2.38 -15.84 -10.55
N ILE A 406 -2.19 -15.54 -11.84
CA ILE A 406 -1.71 -14.23 -12.32
C ILE A 406 -2.83 -13.42 -13.00
N SER A 407 -4.08 -13.81 -12.82
CA SER A 407 -5.21 -13.09 -13.37
C SER A 407 -5.39 -11.73 -12.66
N GLY A 408 -6.02 -10.78 -13.34
CA GLY A 408 -6.50 -9.54 -12.72
C GLY A 408 -7.79 -9.72 -11.92
N THR A 409 -8.18 -10.96 -11.60
CA THR A 409 -9.47 -11.27 -11.00
C THR A 409 -9.38 -11.23 -9.48
N HIS A 410 -10.23 -10.44 -8.86
CA HIS A 410 -10.36 -10.38 -7.42
C HIS A 410 -11.07 -11.63 -6.89
N VAL A 411 -10.49 -12.28 -5.89
CA VAL A 411 -11.07 -13.45 -5.23
C VAL A 411 -11.37 -13.12 -3.77
N CYS A 412 -12.61 -13.37 -3.36
CA CYS A 412 -13.04 -13.24 -1.98
C CYS A 412 -13.37 -14.62 -1.39
N LEU A 413 -12.58 -15.04 -0.41
CA LEU A 413 -12.86 -16.20 0.41
C LEU A 413 -13.91 -15.88 1.47
N VAL A 414 -14.86 -16.79 1.69
CA VAL A 414 -15.94 -16.62 2.65
C VAL A 414 -15.92 -17.76 3.65
N GLY A 415 -15.74 -17.42 4.91
CA GLY A 415 -15.75 -18.35 6.04
C GLY A 415 -17.07 -18.35 6.79
N SER A 416 -17.08 -19.00 7.94
CA SER A 416 -18.25 -19.00 8.83
C SER A 416 -18.40 -17.69 9.61
N GLY A 417 -17.34 -16.87 9.66
CA GLY A 417 -17.29 -15.64 10.44
C GLY A 417 -16.93 -15.89 11.91
N ILE A 418 -16.65 -17.14 12.28
CA ILE A 418 -16.17 -17.52 13.62
C ILE A 418 -14.65 -17.64 13.56
N PRO A 419 -13.89 -16.81 14.30
CA PRO A 419 -12.42 -16.82 14.22
C PRO A 419 -11.79 -18.20 14.47
N ALA A 420 -12.34 -18.98 15.41
CA ALA A 420 -11.83 -20.31 15.73
C ALA A 420 -12.04 -21.33 14.60
N GLU A 421 -13.08 -21.16 13.78
CA GLU A 421 -13.34 -22.03 12.62
C GLU A 421 -12.59 -21.51 11.40
N ASP A 422 -12.61 -20.20 11.15
CA ASP A 422 -11.92 -19.56 10.03
C ASP A 422 -10.40 -19.76 10.08
N ALA A 423 -9.83 -19.98 11.28
CA ALA A 423 -8.45 -20.39 11.48
C ALA A 423 -8.10 -21.77 10.87
N PHE A 424 -9.10 -22.63 10.65
CA PHE A 424 -8.94 -23.91 9.95
C PHE A 424 -9.31 -23.81 8.47
N ASP A 425 -10.26 -22.96 8.08
CA ASP A 425 -10.76 -22.92 6.71
C ASP A 425 -10.12 -21.81 5.87
N VAL A 426 -10.57 -20.58 6.09
CA VAL A 426 -10.27 -19.43 5.23
C VAL A 426 -8.81 -19.03 5.35
N ILE A 427 -8.27 -19.00 6.57
CA ILE A 427 -6.90 -18.53 6.79
C ILE A 427 -5.88 -19.48 6.13
N PRO A 428 -5.96 -20.82 6.31
CA PRO A 428 -5.08 -21.74 5.59
C PRO A 428 -5.28 -21.71 4.08
N ALA A 429 -6.52 -21.64 3.59
CA ALA A 429 -6.80 -21.54 2.15
C ALA A 429 -6.19 -20.26 1.54
N ALA A 430 -6.40 -19.10 2.17
CA ALA A 430 -5.86 -17.83 1.71
C ALA A 430 -4.33 -17.85 1.70
N THR A 431 -3.72 -18.33 2.79
CA THR A 431 -2.27 -18.45 2.93
C THR A 431 -1.69 -19.38 1.87
N CYS A 432 -2.35 -20.51 1.62
CA CYS A 432 -1.91 -21.46 0.61
C CYS A 432 -1.93 -20.85 -0.79
N LEU A 433 -3.00 -20.15 -1.15
CA LEU A 433 -3.14 -19.47 -2.44
C LEU A 433 -2.07 -18.38 -2.61
N THR A 434 -1.90 -17.49 -1.64
CA THR A 434 -0.92 -16.40 -1.74
C THR A 434 0.51 -16.91 -1.76
N LYS A 435 0.85 -17.95 -0.99
CA LYS A 435 2.16 -18.62 -1.07
C LYS A 435 2.44 -19.26 -2.43
N ASN A 436 1.40 -19.65 -3.16
CA ASN A 436 1.50 -20.18 -4.52
C ASN A 436 1.32 -19.09 -5.59
N GLY A 437 1.55 -17.82 -5.24
CA GLY A 437 1.62 -16.71 -6.19
C GLY A 437 0.27 -16.22 -6.70
N PHE A 438 -0.86 -16.65 -6.11
CA PHE A 438 -2.16 -16.10 -6.46
C PHE A 438 -2.26 -14.65 -5.99
N ARG A 439 -2.76 -13.78 -6.87
CA ARG A 439 -2.95 -12.34 -6.59
C ARG A 439 -4.41 -12.04 -6.29
N TYR A 440 -4.64 -10.87 -5.71
CA TYR A 440 -5.97 -10.35 -5.41
C TYR A 440 -6.83 -11.26 -4.51
N ILE A 441 -6.17 -12.03 -3.63
CA ILE A 441 -6.82 -12.88 -2.63
C ILE A 441 -7.20 -12.04 -1.41
N SER A 442 -8.47 -12.05 -1.08
CA SER A 442 -9.03 -11.42 0.11
C SER A 442 -10.02 -12.35 0.81
N PHE A 443 -10.45 -11.98 2.02
CA PHE A 443 -11.58 -12.65 2.67
C PHE A 443 -12.61 -11.68 3.23
N LEU A 444 -13.86 -12.13 3.28
CA LEU A 444 -14.99 -11.34 3.75
C LEU A 444 -14.94 -11.19 5.27
N LYS A 445 -14.81 -9.95 5.74
CA LYS A 445 -14.89 -9.62 7.16
C LYS A 445 -16.26 -10.02 7.71
N GLY A 446 -16.26 -10.81 8.78
CA GLY A 446 -17.49 -11.34 9.39
C GLY A 446 -18.10 -12.55 8.68
N GLY A 447 -17.49 -13.03 7.58
CA GLY A 447 -17.88 -14.27 6.89
C GLY A 447 -19.30 -14.27 6.33
N PHE A 448 -19.85 -15.48 6.14
CA PHE A 448 -21.21 -15.68 5.61
C PHE A 448 -22.32 -14.93 6.39
N PRO A 449 -22.32 -14.87 7.74
CA PRO A 449 -23.34 -14.12 8.50
C PRO A 449 -23.39 -12.62 8.15
N GLU A 450 -22.25 -12.00 7.84
CA GLU A 450 -22.20 -10.59 7.44
C GLU A 450 -22.94 -10.37 6.11
N ALA A 451 -22.68 -11.22 5.11
CA ALA A 451 -23.37 -11.18 3.82
C ALA A 451 -24.88 -11.41 3.97
N LEU A 452 -25.28 -12.37 4.81
CA LEU A 452 -26.70 -12.62 5.12
C LEU A 452 -27.38 -11.41 5.75
N THR A 453 -26.67 -10.68 6.61
CA THR A 453 -27.23 -9.53 7.33
C THR A 453 -27.33 -8.28 6.45
N LYS A 454 -26.28 -7.99 5.67
CA LYS A 454 -26.17 -6.75 4.89
C LYS A 454 -26.69 -6.85 3.46
N SER A 455 -26.69 -8.04 2.87
CA SER A 455 -27.17 -8.29 1.50
C SER A 455 -27.96 -9.60 1.42
N PRO A 456 -29.07 -9.73 2.17
CA PRO A 456 -29.87 -10.96 2.20
C PRO A 456 -30.38 -11.38 0.81
N GLU A 457 -30.59 -10.43 -0.10
CA GLU A 457 -30.99 -10.67 -1.48
C GLU A 457 -29.93 -11.41 -2.31
N GLN A 458 -28.66 -11.40 -1.89
CA GLN A 458 -27.58 -12.15 -2.52
C GLN A 458 -27.43 -13.57 -1.95
N VAL A 459 -28.25 -13.96 -0.97
CA VAL A 459 -28.18 -15.28 -0.32
C VAL A 459 -29.33 -16.17 -0.77
N THR A 460 -29.02 -17.42 -1.09
CA THR A 460 -29.99 -18.43 -1.56
C THR A 460 -29.91 -19.70 -0.73
N ASP A 461 -30.89 -20.59 -0.94
CA ASP A 461 -30.95 -21.94 -0.35
C ASP A 461 -31.00 -21.94 1.20
N LEU A 462 -31.56 -20.87 1.80
CA LEU A 462 -31.71 -20.69 3.24
C LEU A 462 -32.67 -21.72 3.84
N SER A 463 -32.12 -22.72 4.51
CA SER A 463 -32.89 -23.68 5.30
C SER A 463 -32.80 -23.36 6.80
N HIS A 464 -33.83 -22.70 7.35
CA HIS A 464 -33.90 -22.29 8.77
C HIS A 464 -33.60 -23.45 9.75
N ALA A 465 -34.07 -24.67 9.45
CA ALA A 465 -33.87 -25.85 10.28
C ALA A 465 -32.41 -26.37 10.29
N LYS A 466 -31.60 -26.08 9.26
CA LYS A 466 -30.18 -26.50 9.20
C LYS A 466 -29.24 -25.44 9.79
N LEU A 467 -29.59 -24.16 9.70
CA LEU A 467 -28.86 -23.05 10.32
C LEU A 467 -28.86 -23.18 11.86
N GLU A 468 -30.02 -23.51 12.46
CA GLU A 468 -30.11 -23.83 13.88
C GLU A 468 -29.42 -25.15 14.26
N ALA A 469 -29.41 -26.15 13.38
CA ALA A 469 -28.70 -27.41 13.62
C ALA A 469 -27.17 -27.24 13.58
N GLY A 470 -26.64 -26.36 12.71
CA GLY A 470 -25.24 -25.93 12.71
C GLY A 470 -24.87 -25.19 14.00
N ILE A 471 -25.75 -24.31 14.48
CA ILE A 471 -25.60 -23.64 15.80
C ILE A 471 -25.70 -24.65 16.97
N SER A 472 -26.48 -25.72 16.84
CA SER A 472 -26.56 -26.79 17.85
C SER A 472 -25.33 -27.70 17.86
N LEU A 473 -24.69 -27.90 16.69
CA LEU A 473 -23.35 -28.49 16.56
C LEU A 473 -22.28 -27.61 17.23
N ARG A 474 -22.40 -26.27 17.17
CA ARG A 474 -21.51 -25.32 17.88
C ARG A 474 -21.46 -25.57 19.38
N LYS A 475 -22.58 -25.84 20.04
CA LYS A 475 -22.60 -26.19 21.49
C LYS A 475 -21.83 -27.48 21.81
N ARG A 476 -21.75 -28.42 20.87
CA ARG A 476 -20.96 -29.67 21.02
C ARG A 476 -19.50 -29.52 20.59
N GLN A 477 -19.17 -28.51 19.78
CA GLN A 477 -17.80 -28.16 19.39
C GLN A 477 -17.13 -27.20 20.37
N GLU A 478 -17.89 -26.37 21.09
CA GLU A 478 -17.38 -25.59 22.22
C GLU A 478 -16.83 -26.50 23.34
N GLU A 479 -17.39 -27.70 23.54
CA GLU A 479 -16.80 -28.75 24.40
C GLU A 479 -15.50 -29.35 23.82
N ARG A 480 -15.29 -29.24 22.49
CA ARG A 480 -14.04 -29.62 21.79
C ARG A 480 -13.03 -28.49 21.68
N SER A 481 -13.33 -27.28 22.18
CA SER A 481 -12.34 -26.18 22.33
C SER A 481 -11.19 -26.56 23.27
N LEU A 482 -11.39 -27.58 24.11
CA LEU A 482 -10.32 -28.23 24.87
C LEU A 482 -9.32 -28.99 23.97
N TYR A 483 -9.80 -29.53 22.84
CA TYR A 483 -9.03 -30.35 21.89
C TYR A 483 -8.13 -29.50 20.96
N ALA A 484 -8.54 -28.26 20.65
CA ALA A 484 -7.73 -27.31 19.88
C ALA A 484 -6.59 -26.67 20.71
N ARG A 485 -6.75 -26.58 22.04
CA ARG A 485 -5.70 -26.09 22.95
C ARG A 485 -4.53 -27.07 23.11
N GLU A 486 -4.74 -28.36 22.88
CA GLU A 486 -3.69 -29.39 22.99
C GLU A 486 -2.92 -29.66 21.69
N ARG A 487 -3.47 -29.28 20.52
CA ARG A 487 -2.82 -29.57 19.23
C ARG A 487 -2.00 -28.42 18.63
N GLY A 488 -2.15 -27.18 19.13
CA GLY A 488 -1.60 -26.00 18.48
C GLY A 488 -2.09 -25.87 17.03
N VAL A 489 -1.81 -24.74 16.37
CA VAL A 489 -1.70 -24.79 14.90
C VAL A 489 -0.57 -25.79 14.64
N PRO A 490 -0.77 -26.88 13.89
CA PRO A 490 0.30 -27.85 13.74
C PRO A 490 1.50 -27.11 13.15
N ASP A 491 2.66 -27.16 13.81
CA ASP A 491 3.95 -26.79 13.22
C ASP A 491 4.15 -27.49 11.87
N GLY A 492 3.40 -28.58 11.62
CA GLY A 492 3.25 -29.27 10.35
C GLY A 492 2.46 -28.54 9.24
N VAL A 493 1.44 -27.75 9.52
CA VAL A 493 0.75 -26.92 8.51
C VAL A 493 1.63 -25.71 8.18
N ILE A 494 2.29 -25.13 9.19
CA ILE A 494 3.36 -24.14 9.01
C ILE A 494 4.54 -24.75 8.23
N ALA A 495 4.92 -26.00 8.48
CA ALA A 495 5.94 -26.72 7.71
C ALA A 495 5.46 -27.22 6.35
N LEU A 496 4.16 -27.27 6.05
CA LEU A 496 3.66 -27.49 4.68
C LEU A 496 3.75 -26.19 3.88
N VAL A 497 3.45 -25.10 4.57
CA VAL A 497 3.58 -23.70 4.16
C VAL A 497 5.05 -23.27 4.07
N ASN A 498 5.99 -23.98 4.72
CA ASN A 498 7.44 -23.73 4.72
C ASN A 498 8.26 -24.95 4.23
N ARG A 499 7.64 -25.94 3.56
CA ARG A 499 8.38 -27.06 2.95
C ARG A 499 9.04 -26.56 1.67
N THR A 500 10.22 -25.99 1.90
CA THR A 500 11.41 -25.92 1.04
C THR A 500 11.17 -25.80 -0.47
N ASP A 501 11.65 -24.68 -0.99
CA ASP A 501 11.82 -24.30 -2.39
C ASP A 501 12.25 -25.45 -3.34
N SER A 502 12.87 -26.54 -2.89
CA SER A 502 13.33 -27.60 -3.81
C SER A 502 12.22 -28.47 -4.40
N GLU A 503 11.13 -28.78 -3.68
CA GLU A 503 10.07 -29.67 -4.20
C GLU A 503 9.05 -28.91 -5.07
N VAL A 504 8.75 -27.66 -4.72
CA VAL A 504 7.93 -26.76 -5.54
C VAL A 504 8.69 -26.34 -6.80
N THR A 505 10.01 -26.11 -6.73
CA THR A 505 10.82 -25.86 -7.93
C THR A 505 10.89 -27.09 -8.84
N ASP A 506 11.01 -28.31 -8.30
CA ASP A 506 10.95 -29.55 -9.10
C ASP A 506 9.57 -29.78 -9.74
N MET A 507 8.48 -29.40 -9.05
CA MET A 507 7.12 -29.47 -9.58
C MET A 507 6.86 -28.38 -10.63
N VAL A 508 7.33 -27.16 -10.41
CA VAL A 508 7.26 -26.04 -11.36
C VAL A 508 8.16 -26.29 -12.57
N ASP A 509 9.32 -26.92 -12.42
CA ASP A 509 10.20 -27.29 -13.53
C ASP A 509 9.69 -28.50 -14.32
N LYS A 510 9.02 -29.46 -13.65
CA LYS A 510 8.22 -30.49 -14.35
C LYS A 510 7.04 -29.88 -15.10
N ALA A 511 6.37 -28.88 -14.52
CA ALA A 511 5.27 -28.16 -15.19
C ALA A 511 5.80 -27.33 -16.37
N LYS A 512 6.92 -26.62 -16.23
CA LYS A 512 7.61 -25.90 -17.32
C LYS A 512 8.06 -26.85 -18.43
N GLY A 513 8.67 -28.00 -18.11
CA GLY A 513 9.04 -29.01 -19.09
C GLY A 513 7.83 -29.59 -19.84
N THR A 514 6.69 -29.72 -19.15
CA THR A 514 5.42 -30.15 -19.77
C THR A 514 4.83 -29.06 -20.67
N ILE A 515 4.89 -27.78 -20.26
CA ILE A 515 4.44 -26.61 -21.02
C ILE A 515 5.35 -26.33 -22.23
N GLU A 516 6.67 -26.49 -22.11
CA GLU A 516 7.62 -26.36 -23.21
C GLU A 516 7.43 -27.46 -24.24
N ARG A 517 7.17 -28.69 -23.79
CA ARG A 517 6.83 -29.81 -24.64
C ARG A 517 5.51 -29.58 -25.37
N PHE A 518 4.46 -29.16 -24.67
CA PHE A 518 3.19 -28.76 -25.29
C PHE A 518 3.35 -27.59 -26.27
N GLY A 519 4.17 -26.59 -25.92
CA GLY A 519 4.51 -25.47 -26.79
C GLY A 519 5.29 -25.90 -28.03
N SER A 520 6.17 -26.90 -27.93
CA SER A 520 6.89 -27.48 -29.06
C SER A 520 5.96 -28.29 -29.97
N GLU A 521 5.02 -29.04 -29.39
CA GLU A 521 4.00 -29.80 -30.12
C GLU A 521 3.04 -28.87 -30.87
N ILE A 522 2.62 -27.76 -30.24
CA ILE A 522 1.80 -26.71 -30.88
C ILE A 522 2.58 -25.98 -31.99
N ARG A 523 3.85 -25.60 -31.75
CA ARG A 523 4.69 -24.96 -32.79
C ARG A 523 4.93 -25.88 -33.99
N SER A 524 5.13 -27.18 -33.75
CA SER A 524 5.27 -28.20 -34.79
C SER A 524 3.96 -28.41 -35.56
N ALA A 525 2.82 -28.47 -34.87
CA ALA A 525 1.51 -28.56 -35.49
C ALA A 525 1.18 -27.32 -36.35
N LEU A 526 1.53 -26.12 -35.87
CA LEU A 526 1.33 -24.87 -36.59
C LEU A 526 2.26 -24.77 -37.81
N ALA A 527 3.53 -25.17 -37.69
CA ALA A 527 4.47 -25.22 -38.80
C ALA A 527 4.02 -26.20 -39.89
N ASN A 528 3.47 -27.36 -39.50
CA ASN A 528 2.91 -28.33 -40.44
C ASN A 528 1.64 -27.80 -41.14
N GLN A 529 0.76 -27.10 -40.44
CA GLN A 529 -0.40 -26.44 -41.05
C GLN A 529 0.01 -25.33 -42.03
N ILE A 530 1.01 -24.52 -41.68
CA ILE A 530 1.54 -23.47 -42.56
C ILE A 530 2.19 -24.10 -43.80
N ALA A 531 2.97 -25.17 -43.64
CA ALA A 531 3.58 -25.89 -44.76
C ALA A 531 2.53 -26.53 -45.69
N GLN A 532 1.44 -27.09 -45.15
CA GLN A 532 0.33 -27.63 -45.95
C GLN A 532 -0.42 -26.53 -46.70
N ARG A 533 -0.63 -25.37 -46.07
CA ARG A 533 -1.31 -24.22 -46.68
C ARG A 533 -0.49 -23.60 -47.81
N ASN A 534 0.83 -23.55 -47.65
CA ASN A 534 1.73 -23.06 -48.70
C ASN A 534 1.85 -24.03 -49.88
N ARG A 535 1.78 -25.35 -49.66
CA ARG A 535 1.71 -26.33 -50.76
C ARG A 535 0.42 -26.20 -51.55
N LYS A 536 -0.73 -26.06 -50.88
CA LYS A 536 -2.01 -25.83 -51.57
C LYS A 536 -2.02 -24.53 -52.39
N LYS A 537 -1.45 -23.46 -51.86
CA LYS A 537 -1.31 -22.20 -52.62
C LYS A 537 -0.41 -22.34 -53.85
N GLY A 538 0.70 -23.08 -53.74
CA GLY A 538 1.57 -23.34 -54.89
C GLY A 538 0.92 -24.25 -55.94
N GLU A 539 0.07 -25.19 -55.53
CA GLU A 539 -0.71 -26.04 -56.44
C GLU A 539 -1.85 -25.27 -57.13
N GLU A 540 -2.48 -24.30 -56.44
CA GLU A 540 -3.50 -23.40 -57.02
C GLU A 540 -2.86 -22.39 -58.01
N GLU A 541 -1.69 -21.82 -57.69
CA GLU A 541 -0.98 -20.91 -58.61
C GLU A 541 -0.46 -21.62 -59.87
N LEU A 542 -0.11 -22.91 -59.78
CA LEU A 542 0.27 -23.73 -60.94
C LEU A 542 -0.93 -24.13 -61.83
N GLN A 543 -2.15 -24.17 -61.27
CA GLN A 543 -3.38 -24.41 -62.04
C GLN A 543 -3.89 -23.15 -62.74
N ASP A 544 -3.74 -21.97 -62.12
CA ASP A 544 -4.12 -20.68 -62.73
C ASP A 544 -3.20 -20.29 -63.89
N ASP A 545 -1.90 -20.65 -63.84
CA ASP A 545 -0.95 -20.43 -64.94
C ASP A 545 -1.17 -21.39 -66.14
N GLU A 546 -1.80 -22.56 -65.95
CA GLU A 546 -2.19 -23.48 -67.04
C GLU A 546 -3.54 -23.09 -67.70
N GLU A 547 -4.42 -22.36 -67.01
CA GLU A 547 -5.70 -21.87 -67.58
C GLU A 547 -5.61 -20.50 -68.26
N THR A 548 -4.50 -19.77 -68.10
CA THR A 548 -4.26 -18.45 -68.74
C THR A 548 -3.20 -18.45 -69.84
N GLY A 549 -2.71 -19.62 -70.25
CA GLY A 549 -1.74 -19.84 -71.35
C GLY A 549 -2.34 -20.06 -72.73
#